data_AF-A0A8T0B6B6-F1
#
_entry.id   AF-A0A8T0B6B6-F1
#
_cell.length_a   1.000
_cell.length_b   1.000
_cell.length_c   1.000
_cell.angle_alpha   90.00
_cell.angle_beta   90.00
_cell.angle_gamma   90.00
#
_symmetry.space_group_name_H-M   'P 1'
#
loop_
_entity.id
_entity.type
_entity.pdbx_description
1 polymer ?
#
loop_
_entity_poly.entity_id
_entity_poly.type
_entity_poly.pdbx_seq_one_letter_code
_entity_poly.pdbx_strand_id
1 'polypeptide(L)'
;MRTLEGAQINAQEQGFKGLKYPWESAVSGQEVCPSDFYGKQEIHINGDVALAFRHYLYLTQDLDIFKDGGASEVVWGIADYWVSRVTWNLEDQYYHIKGVMPPDEYNKNVDNSVYTNTVAKYSLQFAVDLAQLLQHPAPPEWQEIANKLKIPFDPELKYHPEFDGYKKGSEVKQADAILVGFPLGFPMSPEVRRNDLEFYEAVTDPLGPAMTWSMFAVGWLELGESEKAEGHLKKCFKNIQGPFQVWSESADGSGAVNFLTGMGGFLQAVLFGYSGFRVQKDCLTFSPSIPKELSKLSLKGISYLGNKLDWVMDRQLVSVVVRKQTKDHGSEQTCPLEIVLQSSGERIVLNPGQTVTFPWQPGKIQKQSTTSYCWPL
;
A
#
# COMPACT_ATOMS: atom_id res chain seq x y z
N MET A 1 -1.90 -13.75 -12.22
CA MET A 1 -2.25 -15.17 -12.47
C MET A 1 -2.53 -15.44 -13.95
N ARG A 2 -3.50 -14.79 -14.61
CA ARG A 2 -3.80 -15.07 -16.04
C ARG A 2 -2.73 -14.58 -17.03
N THR A 3 -1.93 -13.59 -16.64
CA THR A 3 -0.92 -12.92 -17.47
C THR A 3 0.52 -13.30 -17.09
N LEU A 4 0.71 -14.46 -16.44
CA LEU A 4 2.03 -14.92 -15.98
C LEU A 4 3.02 -15.09 -17.13
N GLU A 5 2.58 -15.68 -18.25
CA GLU A 5 3.42 -15.89 -19.43
C GLU A 5 3.98 -14.56 -19.97
N GLY A 6 3.12 -13.55 -20.10
CA GLY A 6 3.56 -12.21 -20.52
C GLY A 6 4.59 -11.59 -19.57
N ALA A 7 4.37 -11.72 -18.27
CA ALA A 7 5.34 -11.23 -17.27
C ALA A 7 6.69 -11.98 -17.31
N GLN A 8 6.66 -13.28 -17.62
CA GLN A 8 7.88 -14.08 -17.81
C GLN A 8 8.65 -13.64 -19.06
N ILE A 9 7.95 -13.43 -20.19
CA ILE A 9 8.54 -12.94 -21.44
C ILE A 9 9.22 -11.58 -21.21
N ASN A 10 8.51 -10.64 -20.56
CA ASN A 10 9.04 -9.31 -20.27
C ASN A 10 10.35 -9.36 -19.45
N ALA A 11 10.46 -10.29 -18.49
CA ALA A 11 11.69 -10.47 -17.71
C ALA A 11 12.82 -11.02 -18.58
N GLN A 12 12.54 -12.05 -19.37
CA GLN A 12 13.52 -12.72 -20.24
C GLN A 12 14.08 -11.80 -21.32
N GLU A 13 13.24 -10.96 -21.95
CA GLU A 13 13.66 -10.00 -22.97
C GLU A 13 14.65 -8.96 -22.43
N GLN A 14 14.63 -8.70 -21.12
CA GLN A 14 15.56 -7.81 -20.44
C GLN A 14 16.73 -8.55 -19.76
N GLY A 15 16.84 -9.87 -19.97
CA GLY A 15 17.91 -10.69 -19.39
C GLY A 15 17.73 -11.03 -17.91
N PHE A 16 16.55 -10.81 -17.35
CA PHE A 16 16.22 -11.10 -15.95
C PHE A 16 15.48 -12.44 -15.81
N LYS A 17 15.43 -12.95 -14.57
CA LYS A 17 14.68 -14.16 -14.22
C LYS A 17 13.32 -13.76 -13.61
N GLY A 18 12.52 -14.76 -13.26
CA GLY A 18 11.25 -14.55 -12.56
C GLY A 18 10.19 -13.89 -13.44
N LEU A 19 9.38 -13.03 -12.81
CA LEU A 19 8.24 -12.36 -13.44
C LEU A 19 8.39 -10.86 -13.35
N LYS A 20 8.43 -10.20 -14.51
CA LYS A 20 8.37 -8.76 -14.65
C LYS A 20 7.01 -8.37 -15.24
N TYR A 21 6.10 -7.91 -14.40
CA TYR A 21 4.86 -7.31 -14.85
C TYR A 21 5.13 -6.08 -15.73
N PRO A 22 4.33 -5.88 -16.79
CA PRO A 22 4.48 -4.73 -17.67
C PRO A 22 4.01 -3.45 -16.98
N TRP A 23 4.55 -2.30 -17.41
CA TRP A 23 4.06 -0.99 -16.99
C TRP A 23 2.64 -0.77 -17.50
N GLU A 24 2.42 -0.97 -18.80
CA GLU A 24 1.07 -1.00 -19.38
C GLU A 24 0.74 -2.42 -19.81
N SER A 25 -0.38 -2.95 -19.30
CA SER A 25 -0.82 -4.33 -19.57
C SER A 25 -2.09 -4.37 -20.39
N ALA A 26 -2.13 -5.27 -21.38
CA ALA A 26 -3.33 -5.64 -22.11
C ALA A 26 -3.62 -7.15 -21.94
N VAL A 27 -4.22 -7.78 -22.94
CA VAL A 27 -4.73 -9.17 -22.85
C VAL A 27 -3.62 -10.19 -22.60
N SER A 28 -2.45 -10.05 -23.26
CA SER A 28 -1.37 -11.03 -23.19
C SER A 28 -0.50 -10.93 -21.93
N GLY A 29 -0.55 -9.80 -21.23
CA GLY A 29 0.39 -9.51 -20.14
C GLY A 29 1.80 -9.09 -20.58
N GLN A 30 2.08 -9.04 -21.88
CA GLN A 30 3.32 -8.47 -22.40
C GLN A 30 3.29 -6.94 -22.30
N GLU A 31 4.46 -6.31 -22.27
CA GLU A 31 4.59 -4.86 -22.27
C GLU A 31 3.95 -4.26 -23.52
N VAL A 32 3.04 -3.31 -23.32
CA VAL A 32 2.44 -2.53 -24.42
C VAL A 32 2.68 -1.03 -24.27
N CYS A 33 3.41 -0.59 -23.24
CA CYS A 33 3.76 0.81 -23.09
C CYS A 33 4.57 1.27 -24.32
N PRO A 34 4.15 2.36 -24.99
CA PRO A 34 4.83 2.84 -26.20
C PRO A 34 6.23 3.41 -25.92
N SER A 35 6.53 3.73 -24.65
CA SER A 35 7.81 4.31 -24.24
C SER A 35 8.63 3.32 -23.43
N ASP A 36 9.79 2.98 -23.99
CA ASP A 36 10.79 2.11 -23.36
C ASP A 36 11.25 2.61 -21.99
N PHE A 37 11.22 3.92 -21.73
CA PHE A 37 11.65 4.47 -20.44
C PHE A 37 10.76 3.95 -19.31
N TYR A 38 9.44 4.04 -19.46
CA TYR A 38 8.49 3.54 -18.46
C TYR A 38 8.53 2.01 -18.41
N GLY A 39 8.34 1.36 -19.56
CA GLY A 39 8.25 -0.10 -19.64
C GLY A 39 9.50 -0.83 -19.14
N LYS A 40 10.71 -0.24 -19.27
CA LYS A 40 11.96 -0.88 -18.80
C LYS A 40 12.39 -0.42 -17.41
N GLN A 41 12.14 0.83 -17.02
CA GLN A 41 12.72 1.40 -15.79
C GLN A 41 11.72 1.53 -14.63
N GLU A 42 10.43 1.64 -14.89
CA GLU A 42 9.39 1.83 -13.85
C GLU A 42 8.94 0.47 -13.28
N ILE A 43 9.90 -0.18 -12.61
CA ILE A 43 9.79 -1.59 -12.24
C ILE A 43 9.10 -1.81 -10.88
N HIS A 44 8.71 -0.75 -10.18
CA HIS A 44 8.03 -0.85 -8.89
C HIS A 44 6.67 -1.54 -9.00
N ILE A 45 6.04 -1.56 -10.18
CA ILE A 45 4.79 -2.29 -10.47
C ILE A 45 4.84 -3.75 -10.02
N ASN A 46 6.02 -4.39 -10.08
CA ASN A 46 6.22 -5.74 -9.58
C ASN A 46 5.97 -5.82 -8.07
N GLY A 47 6.51 -4.86 -7.33
CA GLY A 47 6.28 -4.74 -5.90
C GLY A 47 4.84 -4.38 -5.56
N ASP A 48 4.19 -3.56 -6.38
CA ASP A 48 2.79 -3.17 -6.17
C ASP A 48 1.84 -4.36 -6.35
N VAL A 49 2.09 -5.22 -7.35
CA VAL A 49 1.36 -6.48 -7.53
C VAL A 49 1.57 -7.39 -6.32
N ALA A 50 2.81 -7.56 -5.86
CA ALA A 50 3.10 -8.36 -4.68
C ALA A 50 2.42 -7.80 -3.41
N LEU A 51 2.39 -6.47 -3.26
CA LEU A 51 1.69 -5.78 -2.17
C LEU A 51 0.19 -6.06 -2.18
N ALA A 52 -0.44 -6.07 -3.36
CA ALA A 52 -1.85 -6.39 -3.51
C ALA A 52 -2.16 -7.83 -3.04
N PHE A 53 -1.33 -8.82 -3.43
CA PHE A 53 -1.46 -10.19 -2.93
C PHE A 53 -1.20 -10.31 -1.42
N ARG A 54 -0.23 -9.55 -0.89
CA ARG A 54 0.03 -9.49 0.55
C ARG A 54 -1.18 -8.97 1.32
N HIS A 55 -1.77 -7.85 0.88
CA HIS A 55 -2.99 -7.32 1.48
C HIS A 55 -4.16 -8.29 1.35
N TYR A 56 -4.31 -8.95 0.19
CA TYR A 56 -5.34 -9.97 0.01
C TYR A 56 -5.21 -11.09 1.05
N LEU A 57 -4.00 -11.65 1.23
CA LEU A 57 -3.76 -12.68 2.24
C LEU A 57 -4.06 -12.17 3.66
N TYR A 58 -3.60 -10.97 4.02
CA TYR A 58 -3.78 -10.43 5.37
C TYR A 58 -5.25 -10.12 5.69
N LEU A 59 -6.03 -9.73 4.69
CA LEU A 59 -7.45 -9.38 4.85
C LEU A 59 -8.38 -10.59 4.78
N THR A 60 -8.03 -11.62 4.02
CA THR A 60 -8.93 -12.76 3.75
C THR A 60 -8.49 -14.06 4.41
N GLN A 61 -7.17 -14.27 4.54
CA GLN A 61 -6.54 -15.56 4.84
C GLN A 61 -6.98 -16.71 3.92
N ASP A 62 -7.45 -16.39 2.71
CA ASP A 62 -7.72 -17.39 1.68
C ASP A 62 -6.38 -17.95 1.18
N LEU A 63 -6.02 -19.14 1.67
CA LEU A 63 -4.82 -19.87 1.24
C LEU A 63 -5.04 -20.67 -0.04
N ASP A 64 -6.29 -20.92 -0.43
CA ASP A 64 -6.60 -21.78 -1.58
C ASP A 64 -6.15 -21.10 -2.88
N ILE A 65 -6.30 -19.78 -2.98
CA ILE A 65 -5.77 -19.03 -4.14
C ILE A 65 -4.24 -19.13 -4.26
N PHE A 66 -3.52 -19.31 -3.13
CA PHE A 66 -2.07 -19.43 -3.13
C PHE A 66 -1.59 -20.86 -3.37
N LYS A 67 -2.29 -21.86 -2.85
CA LYS A 67 -1.97 -23.28 -3.04
C LYS A 67 -2.33 -23.78 -4.44
N ASP A 68 -3.57 -23.48 -4.87
CA ASP A 68 -4.16 -24.07 -6.06
C ASP A 68 -4.52 -23.01 -7.13
N GLY A 69 -4.62 -21.74 -6.73
CA GLY A 69 -5.08 -20.65 -7.61
C GLY A 69 -4.02 -19.96 -8.46
N GLY A 70 -2.74 -20.26 -8.27
CA GLY A 70 -1.64 -19.65 -9.04
C GLY A 70 -1.06 -18.37 -8.42
N ALA A 71 -1.48 -17.98 -7.20
CA ALA A 71 -0.99 -16.74 -6.57
C ALA A 71 0.41 -16.88 -5.96
N SER A 72 0.81 -18.08 -5.52
CA SER A 72 2.17 -18.29 -5.01
C SER A 72 3.23 -18.09 -6.09
N GLU A 73 2.94 -18.53 -7.32
CA GLU A 73 3.78 -18.39 -8.51
C GLU A 73 3.98 -16.92 -8.88
N VAL A 74 2.95 -16.09 -8.70
CA VAL A 74 3.08 -14.64 -8.86
C VAL A 74 4.08 -14.09 -7.85
N VAL A 75 3.88 -14.39 -6.56
CA VAL A 75 4.69 -13.84 -5.48
C VAL A 75 6.15 -14.30 -5.56
N TRP A 76 6.39 -15.60 -5.74
CA TRP A 76 7.73 -16.17 -5.85
C TRP A 76 8.40 -15.77 -7.16
N GLY A 77 7.66 -15.70 -8.27
CA GLY A 77 8.21 -15.23 -9.53
C GLY A 77 8.65 -13.76 -9.48
N ILE A 78 7.90 -12.89 -8.79
CA ILE A 78 8.31 -11.49 -8.53
C ILE A 78 9.55 -11.46 -7.61
N ALA A 79 9.61 -12.31 -6.59
CA ALA A 79 10.79 -12.40 -5.73
C ALA A 79 12.04 -12.80 -6.54
N ASP A 80 11.95 -13.80 -7.41
CA ASP A 80 13.04 -14.22 -8.28
C ASP A 80 13.45 -13.13 -9.29
N TYR A 81 12.50 -12.32 -9.75
CA TYR A 81 12.81 -11.13 -10.54
C TYR A 81 13.69 -10.17 -9.75
N TRP A 82 13.30 -9.82 -8.52
CA TRP A 82 14.11 -8.94 -7.66
C TRP A 82 15.50 -9.51 -7.38
N VAL A 83 15.62 -10.81 -7.11
CA VAL A 83 16.93 -11.48 -6.95
C VAL A 83 17.80 -11.29 -8.19
N SER A 84 17.24 -11.46 -9.38
CA SER A 84 17.98 -11.28 -10.63
C SER A 84 18.28 -9.82 -10.98
N ARG A 85 17.56 -8.86 -10.37
CA ARG A 85 17.62 -7.44 -10.70
C ARG A 85 18.61 -6.63 -9.86
N VAL A 86 18.90 -7.10 -8.65
CA VAL A 86 19.81 -6.43 -7.72
C VAL A 86 21.28 -6.62 -8.09
N THR A 87 22.10 -5.65 -7.72
CA THR A 87 23.57 -5.75 -7.80
C THR A 87 24.18 -5.56 -6.42
N TRP A 88 25.08 -6.44 -6.00
CA TRP A 88 25.83 -6.27 -4.76
C TRP A 88 26.88 -5.15 -4.89
N ASN A 89 26.92 -4.23 -3.93
CA ASN A 89 27.94 -3.20 -3.85
C ASN A 89 28.94 -3.54 -2.72
N LEU A 90 30.22 -3.65 -3.07
CA LEU A 90 31.29 -4.03 -2.14
C LEU A 90 31.68 -2.90 -1.18
N GLU A 91 31.44 -1.64 -1.53
CA GLU A 91 31.85 -0.48 -0.74
C GLU A 91 30.93 -0.27 0.47
N ASP A 92 29.62 -0.32 0.26
CA ASP A 92 28.63 -0.11 1.33
C ASP A 92 28.01 -1.40 1.88
N GLN A 93 28.30 -2.56 1.27
CA GLN A 93 27.80 -3.87 1.66
C GLN A 93 26.26 -3.97 1.62
N TYR A 94 25.64 -3.29 0.65
CA TYR A 94 24.22 -3.40 0.33
C TYR A 94 23.99 -3.95 -1.09
N TYR A 95 22.81 -4.54 -1.29
CA TYR A 95 22.23 -4.74 -2.61
C TYR A 95 21.59 -3.44 -3.10
N HIS A 96 21.86 -3.13 -4.36
CA HIS A 96 21.41 -1.92 -5.03
C HIS A 96 20.46 -2.28 -6.16
N ILE A 97 19.43 -1.47 -6.38
CA ILE A 97 18.59 -1.50 -7.59
C ILE A 97 18.90 -0.25 -8.38
N LYS A 98 19.58 -0.42 -9.52
CA LYS A 98 20.13 0.68 -10.32
C LYS A 98 19.33 0.96 -11.58
N GLY A 99 19.39 2.18 -12.10
CA GLY A 99 18.81 2.54 -13.39
C GLY A 99 17.29 2.35 -13.45
N VAL A 100 16.58 2.84 -12.42
CA VAL A 100 15.12 2.78 -12.33
C VAL A 100 14.49 4.15 -12.59
N MET A 101 13.19 4.12 -12.86
CA MET A 101 12.29 5.25 -12.76
C MET A 101 11.45 5.01 -11.50
N PRO A 102 11.47 5.93 -10.53
CA PRO A 102 10.65 5.83 -9.35
C PRO A 102 9.21 6.33 -9.69
N PRO A 103 8.21 6.24 -8.79
CA PRO A 103 6.91 6.85 -9.03
C PRO A 103 6.98 8.31 -9.50
N ASP A 104 7.97 9.09 -9.07
CA ASP A 104 8.28 10.36 -9.71
C ASP A 104 8.93 10.20 -11.09
N GLU A 105 8.08 10.19 -12.11
CA GLU A 105 8.50 10.04 -13.51
C GLU A 105 9.30 11.24 -14.07
N TYR A 106 9.49 12.34 -13.34
CA TYR A 106 10.46 13.38 -13.75
C TYR A 106 11.90 12.88 -13.61
N ASN A 107 12.11 11.86 -12.80
CA ASN A 107 13.41 11.24 -12.60
C ASN A 107 13.49 9.89 -13.34
N LYS A 108 14.59 9.69 -14.08
CA LYS A 108 14.84 8.45 -14.84
C LYS A 108 16.29 8.02 -14.69
N ASN A 109 16.53 6.72 -14.81
CA ASN A 109 17.85 6.13 -14.67
C ASN A 109 18.53 6.53 -13.35
N VAL A 110 17.76 6.53 -12.25
CA VAL A 110 18.26 6.79 -10.90
C VAL A 110 18.58 5.49 -10.19
N ASP A 111 19.43 5.54 -9.18
CA ASP A 111 19.82 4.39 -8.38
C ASP A 111 19.13 4.45 -7.01
N ASN A 112 18.69 3.29 -6.53
CA ASN A 112 18.12 3.11 -5.19
C ASN A 112 16.96 4.04 -4.87
N SER A 113 15.97 4.11 -5.76
CA SER A 113 14.68 4.74 -5.44
C SER A 113 14.15 4.20 -4.11
N VAL A 114 13.84 5.09 -3.17
CA VAL A 114 13.38 4.72 -1.84
C VAL A 114 12.08 3.92 -1.92
N TYR A 115 11.15 4.32 -2.79
CA TYR A 115 9.92 3.57 -3.01
C TYR A 115 10.18 2.19 -3.62
N THR A 116 10.90 2.16 -4.76
CA THR A 116 11.17 0.91 -5.49
C THR A 116 11.91 -0.10 -4.62
N ASN A 117 12.93 0.33 -3.90
CA ASN A 117 13.69 -0.55 -3.02
C ASN A 117 12.83 -1.00 -1.82
N THR A 118 12.02 -0.12 -1.23
CA THR A 118 11.15 -0.52 -0.10
C THR A 118 10.11 -1.56 -0.54
N VAL A 119 9.46 -1.38 -1.69
CA VAL A 119 8.45 -2.32 -2.18
C VAL A 119 9.08 -3.64 -2.65
N ALA A 120 10.30 -3.61 -3.21
CA ALA A 120 11.07 -4.81 -3.54
C ALA A 120 11.44 -5.61 -2.28
N LYS A 121 11.94 -4.93 -1.24
CA LYS A 121 12.22 -5.53 0.08
C LYS A 121 10.98 -6.23 0.64
N TYR A 122 9.83 -5.56 0.60
CA TYR A 122 8.57 -6.12 1.09
C TYR A 122 8.03 -7.27 0.25
N SER A 123 8.31 -7.28 -1.05
CA SER A 123 7.99 -8.41 -1.93
C SER A 123 8.78 -9.66 -1.54
N LEU A 124 10.09 -9.50 -1.32
CA LEU A 124 10.99 -10.59 -0.91
C LEU A 124 10.63 -11.14 0.48
N GLN A 125 10.36 -10.26 1.45
CA GLN A 125 9.89 -10.68 2.78
C GLN A 125 8.57 -11.43 2.71
N PHE A 126 7.63 -10.95 1.89
CA PHE A 126 6.35 -11.62 1.71
C PHE A 126 6.51 -13.00 1.05
N ALA A 127 7.41 -13.15 0.08
CA ALA A 127 7.71 -14.43 -0.54
C ALA A 127 8.24 -15.47 0.46
N VAL A 128 9.14 -15.05 1.36
CA VAL A 128 9.64 -15.90 2.46
C VAL A 128 8.51 -16.29 3.41
N ASP A 129 7.72 -15.32 3.86
CA ASP A 129 6.58 -15.55 4.75
C ASP A 129 5.56 -16.53 4.13
N LEU A 130 5.25 -16.35 2.85
CA LEU A 130 4.32 -17.21 2.11
C LEU A 130 4.90 -18.62 1.92
N ALA A 131 6.18 -18.75 1.59
CA ALA A 131 6.83 -20.05 1.46
C ALA A 131 6.80 -20.83 2.79
N GLN A 132 7.11 -20.17 3.91
CA GLN A 132 6.97 -20.77 5.24
C GLN A 132 5.53 -21.21 5.53
N LEU A 133 4.55 -20.37 5.19
CA LEU A 133 3.13 -20.64 5.39
C LEU A 133 2.64 -21.86 4.60
N LEU A 134 3.12 -22.00 3.37
CA LEU A 134 2.78 -23.12 2.48
C LEU A 134 3.70 -24.33 2.66
N GLN A 135 4.62 -24.29 3.62
CA GLN A 135 5.65 -25.32 3.84
C GLN A 135 6.48 -25.62 2.57
N HIS A 136 6.70 -24.58 1.76
CA HIS A 136 7.51 -24.61 0.56
C HIS A 136 8.93 -24.12 0.87
N PRO A 137 9.99 -24.70 0.25
CA PRO A 137 11.34 -24.18 0.40
C PRO A 137 11.45 -22.72 -0.03
N ALA A 138 12.01 -21.87 0.83
CA ALA A 138 12.34 -20.48 0.51
C ALA A 138 13.83 -20.39 0.11
N PRO A 139 14.17 -19.92 -1.09
CA PRO A 139 15.55 -19.56 -1.45
C PRO A 139 16.18 -18.61 -0.41
N PRO A 140 17.38 -18.93 0.13
CA PRO A 140 18.06 -18.08 1.11
C PRO A 140 18.28 -16.64 0.63
N GLU A 141 18.49 -16.48 -0.68
CA GLU A 141 18.71 -15.20 -1.36
C GLU A 141 17.55 -14.22 -1.14
N TRP A 142 16.30 -14.71 -1.07
CA TRP A 142 15.15 -13.85 -0.84
C TRP A 142 15.28 -13.09 0.49
N GLN A 143 15.61 -13.83 1.56
CA GLN A 143 15.74 -13.25 2.89
C GLN A 143 17.02 -12.41 3.01
N GLU A 144 18.12 -12.87 2.42
CA GLU A 144 19.40 -12.15 2.44
C GLU A 144 19.27 -10.77 1.77
N ILE A 145 18.72 -10.74 0.55
CA ILE A 145 18.57 -9.51 -0.22
C ILE A 145 17.58 -8.58 0.46
N ALA A 146 16.44 -9.07 0.96
CA ALA A 146 15.49 -8.26 1.73
C ALA A 146 16.12 -7.55 2.93
N ASN A 147 17.05 -8.22 3.61
CA ASN A 147 17.73 -7.68 4.79
C ASN A 147 18.80 -6.65 4.43
N LYS A 148 19.41 -6.77 3.24
CA LYS A 148 20.52 -5.94 2.79
C LYS A 148 20.20 -5.07 1.58
N LEU A 149 18.93 -4.84 1.26
CA LEU A 149 18.56 -3.90 0.20
C LEU A 149 18.76 -2.46 0.70
N LYS A 150 19.44 -1.63 -0.09
CA LYS A 150 19.69 -0.22 0.24
C LYS A 150 18.37 0.54 0.30
N ILE A 151 18.08 1.21 1.42
CA ILE A 151 16.99 2.17 1.54
C ILE A 151 17.62 3.53 1.85
N PRO A 152 17.49 4.55 0.97
CA PRO A 152 18.02 5.87 1.24
C PRO A 152 17.44 6.46 2.53
N PHE A 153 18.31 6.99 3.37
CA PHE A 153 17.93 7.68 4.60
C PHE A 153 19.00 8.71 4.95
N ASP A 154 18.58 9.93 5.24
CA ASP A 154 19.46 11.00 5.72
C ASP A 154 19.32 11.10 7.24
N PRO A 155 20.34 10.71 8.04
CA PRO A 155 20.26 10.72 9.49
C PRO A 155 20.34 12.12 10.11
N GLU A 156 20.88 13.11 9.39
CA GLU A 156 21.03 14.48 9.89
C GLU A 156 19.72 15.25 9.73
N LEU A 157 19.13 15.19 8.54
CA LEU A 157 17.86 15.82 8.22
C LEU A 157 16.66 14.94 8.57
N LYS A 158 16.89 13.68 8.95
CA LYS A 158 15.87 12.70 9.38
C LYS A 158 14.71 12.60 8.39
N TYR A 159 15.02 12.29 7.14
CA TYR A 159 14.03 12.06 6.09
C TYR A 159 14.59 11.02 5.11
N HIS A 160 13.75 10.52 4.21
CA HIS A 160 14.14 9.61 3.15
C HIS A 160 14.37 10.40 1.85
N PRO A 161 15.62 10.55 1.37
CA PRO A 161 15.88 11.00 0.01
C PRO A 161 15.21 10.07 -1.01
N GLU A 162 14.72 10.62 -2.11
CA GLU A 162 13.91 9.87 -3.08
C GLU A 162 14.70 8.77 -3.79
N PHE A 163 15.99 9.02 -4.03
CA PHE A 163 16.96 8.11 -4.62
C PHE A 163 18.38 8.55 -4.24
N ASP A 164 19.38 7.73 -4.55
CA ASP A 164 20.78 8.08 -4.28
C ASP A 164 21.20 9.33 -5.08
N GLY A 165 21.69 10.35 -4.38
CA GLY A 165 22.07 11.63 -4.98
C GLY A 165 20.93 12.62 -5.18
N TYR A 166 19.72 12.32 -4.69
CA TYR A 166 18.61 13.26 -4.67
C TYR A 166 19.00 14.57 -3.97
N LYS A 167 18.66 15.71 -4.59
CA LYS A 167 18.92 17.04 -4.05
C LYS A 167 17.65 17.55 -3.41
N LYS A 168 17.63 17.67 -2.08
CA LYS A 168 16.50 18.27 -1.35
C LYS A 168 16.12 19.62 -1.96
N GLY A 169 14.84 19.78 -2.33
CA GLY A 169 14.35 20.98 -3.00
C GLY A 169 14.11 20.80 -4.50
N SER A 170 14.56 19.69 -5.09
CA SER A 170 14.22 19.31 -6.46
C SER A 170 12.72 19.09 -6.61
N GLU A 171 12.16 19.54 -7.73
CA GLU A 171 10.76 19.33 -8.09
C GLU A 171 10.46 17.85 -8.31
N VAL A 172 9.26 17.43 -7.90
CA VAL A 172 8.78 16.04 -7.94
C VAL A 172 7.40 16.02 -8.62
N LYS A 173 7.17 15.13 -9.60
CA LYS A 173 5.90 15.05 -10.34
C LYS A 173 4.72 14.66 -9.46
N GLN A 174 4.91 13.65 -8.60
CA GLN A 174 3.84 13.02 -7.84
C GLN A 174 4.32 12.39 -6.53
N ALA A 175 3.41 11.85 -5.72
CA ALA A 175 3.78 11.16 -4.49
C ALA A 175 4.74 9.99 -4.76
N ASP A 176 5.93 10.04 -4.18
CA ASP A 176 6.97 8.99 -4.30
C ASP A 176 7.49 8.56 -2.92
N ALA A 177 8.44 9.29 -2.34
CA ALA A 177 9.03 8.95 -1.05
C ALA A 177 7.97 8.88 0.06
N ILE A 178 6.95 9.73 0.02
CA ILE A 178 5.86 9.70 1.01
C ILE A 178 5.05 8.39 0.99
N LEU A 179 5.12 7.63 -0.11
CA LEU A 179 4.45 6.34 -0.26
C LEU A 179 5.06 5.25 0.63
N VAL A 180 6.30 5.42 1.10
CA VAL A 180 6.90 4.48 2.04
C VAL A 180 6.15 4.45 3.37
N GLY A 181 5.54 5.57 3.80
CA GLY A 181 4.66 5.60 4.97
C GLY A 181 3.30 4.95 4.68
N PHE A 182 2.60 5.41 3.64
CA PHE A 182 1.36 4.79 3.16
C PHE A 182 1.36 4.79 1.63
N PRO A 183 1.14 3.65 0.96
CA PRO A 183 0.53 2.43 1.50
C PRO A 183 1.50 1.39 2.07
N LEU A 184 2.83 1.59 2.00
CA LEU A 184 3.77 0.52 2.33
C LEU A 184 3.86 0.22 3.84
N GLY A 185 3.68 1.22 4.71
CA GLY A 185 3.79 1.04 6.17
C GLY A 185 5.24 0.84 6.62
N PHE A 186 6.21 1.54 6.02
CA PHE A 186 7.61 1.50 6.42
C PHE A 186 7.78 2.08 7.84
N PRO A 187 8.34 1.34 8.80
CA PRO A 187 8.53 1.83 10.15
C PRO A 187 9.45 3.05 10.19
N MET A 188 8.96 4.14 10.78
CA MET A 188 9.71 5.38 10.97
C MET A 188 9.19 6.13 12.20
N SER A 189 9.97 7.09 12.69
CA SER A 189 9.49 7.97 13.77
C SER A 189 8.48 8.99 13.23
N PRO A 190 7.59 9.53 14.08
CA PRO A 190 6.70 10.63 13.68
C PRO A 190 7.44 11.86 13.16
N GLU A 191 8.67 12.10 13.63
CA GLU A 191 9.54 13.17 13.14
C GLU A 191 9.98 12.91 11.70
N VAL A 192 10.46 11.71 11.38
CA VAL A 192 10.83 11.32 10.01
C VAL A 192 9.62 11.38 9.09
N ARG A 193 8.48 10.82 9.52
CA ARG A 193 7.24 10.85 8.74
C ARG A 193 6.80 12.28 8.42
N ARG A 194 6.92 13.20 9.40
CA ARG A 194 6.61 14.61 9.21
C ARG A 194 7.58 15.26 8.23
N ASN A 195 8.88 15.03 8.37
CA ASN A 195 9.88 15.60 7.49
C ASN A 195 9.71 15.13 6.03
N ASP A 196 9.42 13.85 5.81
CA ASP A 196 9.08 13.33 4.48
C ASP A 196 7.89 14.12 3.90
N LEU A 197 6.81 14.27 4.66
CA LEU A 197 5.63 15.01 4.18
C LEU A 197 5.93 16.48 3.91
N GLU A 198 6.61 17.20 4.81
CA GLU A 198 6.88 18.64 4.66
C GLU A 198 7.85 18.91 3.51
N PHE A 199 8.91 18.11 3.37
CA PHE A 199 9.92 18.35 2.35
C PHE A 199 9.38 18.05 0.96
N TYR A 200 8.64 16.95 0.78
CA TYR A 200 8.09 16.61 -0.53
C TYR A 200 6.84 17.42 -0.88
N GLU A 201 6.00 17.82 0.09
CA GLU A 201 4.86 18.70 -0.17
C GLU A 201 5.29 20.05 -0.79
N ALA A 202 6.43 20.58 -0.34
CA ALA A 202 6.93 21.88 -0.79
C ALA A 202 7.43 21.90 -2.24
N VAL A 203 7.73 20.72 -2.81
CA VAL A 203 8.35 20.57 -4.14
C VAL A 203 7.51 19.75 -5.12
N THR A 204 6.38 19.21 -4.66
CA THR A 204 5.46 18.45 -5.52
C THR A 204 4.78 19.38 -6.51
N ASP A 205 4.83 19.02 -7.79
CA ASP A 205 4.18 19.74 -8.88
C ASP A 205 2.68 19.93 -8.58
N PRO A 206 2.19 21.18 -8.46
CA PRO A 206 0.79 21.46 -8.17
C PRO A 206 -0.18 21.00 -9.27
N LEU A 207 0.32 20.78 -10.50
CA LEU A 207 -0.42 20.27 -11.66
C LEU A 207 -0.19 18.77 -11.89
N GLY A 208 0.58 18.12 -11.02
CA GLY A 208 0.82 16.69 -11.04
C GLY A 208 -0.47 15.86 -10.85
N PRO A 209 -0.40 14.53 -11.09
CA PRO A 209 -1.57 13.66 -11.09
C PRO A 209 -2.39 13.65 -9.79
N ALA A 210 -3.71 13.57 -9.95
CA ALA A 210 -4.72 13.71 -8.88
C ALA A 210 -4.51 12.82 -7.65
N MET A 211 -3.89 11.65 -7.81
CA MET A 211 -3.68 10.67 -6.73
C MET A 211 -2.74 11.19 -5.63
N THR A 212 -1.83 12.09 -5.97
CA THR A 212 -0.79 12.63 -5.07
C THR A 212 -1.36 13.28 -3.83
N TRP A 213 -2.36 14.14 -3.99
CA TRP A 213 -2.96 14.88 -2.88
C TRP A 213 -3.67 13.95 -1.88
N SER A 214 -4.19 12.83 -2.36
CA SER A 214 -4.80 11.83 -1.48
C SER A 214 -3.76 11.17 -0.56
N MET A 215 -2.55 10.92 -1.07
CA MET A 215 -1.47 10.31 -0.29
C MET A 215 -0.93 11.27 0.77
N PHE A 216 -0.79 12.57 0.44
CA PHE A 216 -0.50 13.60 1.45
C PHE A 216 -1.60 13.70 2.51
N ALA A 217 -2.88 13.68 2.11
CA ALA A 217 -3.99 13.73 3.07
C ALA A 217 -3.95 12.55 4.05
N VAL A 218 -3.70 11.33 3.58
CA VAL A 218 -3.53 10.15 4.46
C VAL A 218 -2.34 10.32 5.39
N GLY A 219 -1.19 10.78 4.88
CA GLY A 219 0.01 10.98 5.69
C GLY A 219 -0.17 12.03 6.78
N TRP A 220 -0.86 13.14 6.48
CA TRP A 220 -1.15 14.17 7.47
C TRP A 220 -2.16 13.72 8.53
N LEU A 221 -3.19 12.95 8.13
CA LEU A 221 -4.13 12.34 9.08
C LEU A 221 -3.45 11.36 10.02
N GLU A 222 -2.46 10.61 9.54
CA GLU A 222 -1.64 9.69 10.36
C GLU A 222 -0.88 10.42 11.47
N LEU A 223 -0.47 11.67 11.23
CA LEU A 223 0.18 12.53 12.22
C LEU A 223 -0.79 13.36 13.07
N GLY A 224 -2.11 13.22 12.88
CA GLY A 224 -3.13 14.02 13.55
C GLY A 224 -3.30 15.45 13.01
N GLU A 225 -2.62 15.79 11.90
CA GLU A 225 -2.61 17.13 11.28
C GLU A 225 -3.81 17.34 10.37
N SER A 226 -5.00 17.38 10.97
CA SER A 226 -6.28 17.37 10.25
C SER A 226 -6.46 18.58 9.32
N GLU A 227 -5.94 19.75 9.69
CA GLU A 227 -6.05 20.98 8.89
C GLU A 227 -5.20 20.89 7.61
N LYS A 228 -3.98 20.35 7.71
CA LYS A 228 -3.13 20.09 6.53
C LYS A 228 -3.79 19.07 5.60
N ALA A 229 -4.32 17.99 6.16
CA ALA A 229 -5.03 16.96 5.39
C ALA A 229 -6.26 17.51 4.65
N GLU A 230 -7.04 18.38 5.29
CA GLU A 230 -8.19 19.04 4.65
C GLU A 230 -7.76 19.91 3.46
N GLY A 231 -6.64 20.62 3.59
CA GLY A 231 -6.04 21.38 2.49
C GLY A 231 -5.76 20.52 1.25
N HIS A 232 -5.24 19.31 1.43
CA HIS A 232 -4.98 18.38 0.34
C HIS A 232 -6.24 17.72 -0.23
N LEU A 233 -7.24 17.43 0.61
CA LEU A 233 -8.54 16.96 0.13
C LEU A 233 -9.25 18.03 -0.72
N LYS A 234 -9.13 19.31 -0.36
CA LYS A 234 -9.59 20.43 -1.19
C LYS A 234 -8.90 20.46 -2.57
N LYS A 235 -7.61 20.08 -2.65
CA LYS A 235 -6.93 19.91 -3.94
C LYS A 235 -7.53 18.76 -4.75
N CYS A 236 -7.83 17.62 -4.13
CA CYS A 236 -8.48 16.49 -4.81
C CYS A 236 -9.81 16.89 -5.47
N PHE A 237 -10.63 17.72 -4.80
CA PHE A 237 -11.89 18.20 -5.38
C PHE A 237 -11.70 19.07 -6.63
N LYS A 238 -10.54 19.71 -6.83
CA LYS A 238 -10.25 20.50 -8.04
C LYS A 238 -10.03 19.63 -9.28
N ASN A 239 -9.74 18.34 -9.10
CA ASN A 239 -9.65 17.39 -10.21
C ASN A 239 -11.03 16.95 -10.73
N ILE A 240 -12.12 17.38 -10.10
CA ILE A 240 -13.49 17.03 -10.50
C ILE A 240 -14.01 18.05 -11.52
N GLN A 241 -14.24 17.60 -12.74
CA GLN A 241 -14.61 18.41 -13.88
C GLN A 241 -16.12 18.35 -14.17
N GLY A 242 -16.73 19.53 -14.35
CA GLY A 242 -18.10 19.66 -14.80
C GLY A 242 -18.29 19.28 -16.29
N PRO A 243 -19.53 19.07 -16.75
CA PRO A 243 -20.77 19.10 -15.95
C PRO A 243 -21.04 17.79 -15.20
N PHE A 244 -20.36 16.70 -15.55
CA PHE A 244 -20.67 15.36 -15.06
C PHE A 244 -19.88 14.92 -13.82
N GLN A 245 -19.09 15.82 -13.23
CA GLN A 245 -18.25 15.54 -12.07
C GLN A 245 -17.25 14.40 -12.33
N VAL A 246 -16.67 14.38 -13.54
CA VAL A 246 -15.68 13.38 -13.97
C VAL A 246 -14.31 13.82 -13.48
N TRP A 247 -13.51 12.87 -12.98
CA TRP A 247 -12.15 13.17 -12.55
C TRP A 247 -11.20 13.27 -13.74
N SER A 248 -10.38 14.32 -13.76
CA SER A 248 -9.23 14.47 -14.64
C SER A 248 -7.92 14.22 -13.89
N GLU A 249 -6.89 13.82 -14.62
CA GLU A 249 -5.54 13.62 -14.09
C GLU A 249 -4.99 14.90 -13.45
N SER A 250 -5.02 16.01 -14.19
CA SER A 250 -4.58 17.32 -13.70
C SER A 250 -5.76 18.22 -13.32
N ALA A 251 -5.54 19.15 -12.39
CA ALA A 251 -6.60 20.00 -11.84
C ALA A 251 -7.17 21.02 -12.83
N ASP A 252 -6.44 21.32 -13.90
CA ASP A 252 -6.88 22.20 -15.00
C ASP A 252 -7.73 21.48 -16.06
N GLY A 253 -8.01 20.18 -15.86
CA GLY A 253 -8.79 19.36 -16.78
C GLY A 253 -7.96 18.68 -17.88
N SER A 254 -6.65 18.89 -17.92
CA SER A 254 -5.75 18.20 -18.84
C SER A 254 -5.37 16.79 -18.38
N GLY A 255 -4.63 16.07 -19.23
CA GLY A 255 -4.25 14.67 -19.01
C GLY A 255 -5.39 13.68 -19.26
N ALA A 256 -5.33 12.53 -18.60
CA ALA A 256 -6.35 11.50 -18.72
C ALA A 256 -7.71 11.98 -18.18
N VAL A 257 -8.78 11.72 -18.95
CA VAL A 257 -10.18 11.88 -18.52
C VAL A 257 -10.72 10.57 -17.97
N ASN A 258 -11.73 10.62 -17.09
CA ASN A 258 -12.19 9.46 -16.31
C ASN A 258 -11.03 8.82 -15.53
N PHE A 259 -10.25 9.66 -14.85
CA PHE A 259 -9.04 9.24 -14.17
C PHE A 259 -9.36 8.44 -12.90
N LEU A 260 -9.50 7.11 -13.07
CA LEU A 260 -9.88 6.17 -12.01
C LEU A 260 -8.89 6.17 -10.85
N THR A 261 -7.60 6.40 -11.12
CA THR A 261 -6.57 6.45 -10.10
C THR A 261 -6.78 7.62 -9.13
N GLY A 262 -7.21 8.78 -9.65
CA GLY A 262 -7.61 9.92 -8.81
C GLY A 262 -8.81 9.59 -7.91
N MET A 263 -9.85 8.97 -8.49
CA MET A 263 -11.05 8.54 -7.74
C MET A 263 -10.70 7.52 -6.65
N GLY A 264 -9.85 6.54 -6.98
CA GLY A 264 -9.38 5.52 -6.06
C GLY A 264 -8.51 6.10 -4.94
N GLY A 265 -7.61 7.03 -5.26
CA GLY A 265 -6.83 7.79 -4.29
C GLY A 265 -7.73 8.52 -3.29
N PHE A 266 -8.74 9.23 -3.77
CA PHE A 266 -9.67 9.95 -2.89
C PHE A 266 -10.45 9.01 -1.98
N LEU A 267 -10.95 7.88 -2.52
CA LEU A 267 -11.59 6.86 -1.71
C LEU A 267 -10.65 6.31 -0.64
N GLN A 268 -9.36 6.13 -0.94
CA GLN A 268 -8.35 5.72 0.05
C GLN A 268 -8.11 6.79 1.11
N ALA A 269 -8.11 8.07 0.77
CA ALA A 269 -8.00 9.14 1.76
C ALA A 269 -9.17 9.13 2.75
N VAL A 270 -10.38 8.91 2.25
CA VAL A 270 -11.58 8.77 3.13
C VAL A 270 -11.51 7.48 3.95
N LEU A 271 -11.20 6.35 3.30
CA LEU A 271 -11.22 5.04 3.95
C LEU A 271 -10.04 4.89 4.92
N PHE A 272 -8.81 4.96 4.46
CA PHE A 272 -7.60 4.69 5.25
C PHE A 272 -7.07 5.93 5.99
N GLY A 273 -7.40 7.14 5.54
CA GLY A 273 -7.05 8.37 6.26
C GLY A 273 -7.93 8.53 7.49
N TYR A 274 -9.24 8.75 7.31
CA TYR A 274 -10.13 9.06 8.44
C TYR A 274 -10.45 7.88 9.37
N SER A 275 -10.44 6.63 8.90
CA SER A 275 -10.52 5.50 9.85
C SER A 275 -9.17 5.18 10.49
N GLY A 276 -8.07 5.63 9.89
CA GLY A 276 -6.73 5.19 10.22
C GLY A 276 -6.49 3.70 10.00
N PHE A 277 -7.29 3.02 9.15
CA PHE A 277 -7.09 1.60 8.88
C PHE A 277 -5.68 1.34 8.34
N ARG A 278 -4.98 0.36 8.91
CA ARG A 278 -3.74 -0.20 8.35
C ARG A 278 -3.79 -1.71 8.42
N VAL A 279 -3.53 -2.35 7.29
CA VAL A 279 -3.54 -3.80 7.16
C VAL A 279 -2.20 -4.33 7.65
N GLN A 280 -2.23 -5.18 8.69
CA GLN A 280 -1.04 -5.85 9.21
C GLN A 280 -1.21 -7.37 9.09
N LYS A 281 -0.10 -8.09 9.33
CA LYS A 281 -0.04 -9.55 9.17
C LYS A 281 -1.11 -10.29 9.98
N ASP A 282 -1.37 -9.84 11.20
CA ASP A 282 -2.24 -10.51 12.18
C ASP A 282 -3.45 -9.68 12.63
N CYS A 283 -3.56 -8.42 12.20
CA CYS A 283 -4.61 -7.52 12.63
C CYS A 283 -4.91 -6.41 11.60
N LEU A 284 -6.08 -5.80 11.74
CA LEU A 284 -6.44 -4.53 11.09
C LEU A 284 -6.42 -3.44 12.16
N THR A 285 -5.38 -2.61 12.17
CA THR A 285 -5.33 -1.47 13.12
C THR A 285 -6.20 -0.34 12.62
N PHE A 286 -6.69 0.50 13.52
CA PHE A 286 -7.45 1.70 13.22
C PHE A 286 -7.02 2.83 14.16
N SER A 287 -7.09 4.06 13.65
CA SER A 287 -6.81 5.29 14.40
C SER A 287 -7.74 6.35 13.84
N PRO A 288 -9.01 6.36 14.29
CA PRO A 288 -10.03 7.14 13.64
C PRO A 288 -9.71 8.63 13.81
N SER A 289 -10.09 9.44 12.84
CA SER A 289 -10.04 10.89 12.87
C SER A 289 -11.11 11.44 11.97
N ILE A 290 -12.00 12.27 12.50
CA ILE A 290 -13.02 12.93 11.69
C ILE A 290 -12.75 14.45 11.66
N PRO A 291 -12.88 15.10 10.49
CA PRO A 291 -12.79 16.55 10.38
C PRO A 291 -13.79 17.24 11.30
N LYS A 292 -13.47 18.48 11.70
CA LYS A 292 -14.35 19.29 12.56
C LYS A 292 -15.67 19.62 11.86
N GLU A 293 -15.75 19.51 10.55
CA GLU A 293 -16.91 19.84 9.72
C GLU A 293 -17.87 18.65 9.60
N LEU A 294 -17.38 17.42 9.79
CA LEU A 294 -18.20 16.21 9.73
C LEU A 294 -18.81 15.89 11.09
N SER A 295 -20.12 15.67 11.13
CA SER A 295 -20.81 15.18 12.33
C SER A 295 -20.71 13.66 12.49
N LYS A 296 -20.56 12.93 11.37
CA LYS A 296 -20.58 11.48 11.33
C LYS A 296 -19.93 10.95 10.05
N LEU A 297 -19.13 9.89 10.17
CA LEU A 297 -18.62 9.08 9.06
C LEU A 297 -19.17 7.65 9.19
N SER A 298 -19.75 7.12 8.12
CA SER A 298 -20.31 5.76 8.08
C SER A 298 -19.63 4.95 6.99
N LEU A 299 -18.87 3.94 7.38
CA LEU A 299 -18.24 2.98 6.47
C LEU A 299 -19.01 1.68 6.54
N LYS A 300 -19.38 1.14 5.38
CA LYS A 300 -20.32 0.02 5.29
C LYS A 300 -19.70 -1.13 4.51
N GLY A 301 -19.81 -2.35 5.03
CA GLY A 301 -19.36 -3.56 4.33
C GLY A 301 -17.85 -3.72 4.26
N ILE A 302 -17.11 -3.20 5.24
CA ILE A 302 -15.67 -3.45 5.38
C ILE A 302 -15.45 -4.94 5.58
N SER A 303 -14.75 -5.59 4.66
CA SER A 303 -14.56 -7.04 4.69
C SER A 303 -13.22 -7.38 5.36
N TYR A 304 -13.26 -8.25 6.38
CA TYR A 304 -12.08 -8.70 7.12
C TYR A 304 -12.28 -10.11 7.67
N LEU A 305 -11.41 -11.06 7.29
CA LEU A 305 -11.41 -12.47 7.71
C LEU A 305 -12.80 -13.13 7.60
N GLY A 306 -13.46 -12.97 6.45
CA GLY A 306 -14.80 -13.49 6.16
C GLY A 306 -15.96 -12.70 6.80
N ASN A 307 -15.68 -11.68 7.62
CA ASN A 307 -16.70 -10.85 8.26
C ASN A 307 -16.96 -9.57 7.44
N LYS A 308 -18.21 -9.11 7.46
CA LYS A 308 -18.60 -7.78 6.94
C LYS A 308 -18.93 -6.85 8.10
N LEU A 309 -18.15 -5.78 8.24
CA LEU A 309 -18.21 -4.82 9.33
C LEU A 309 -18.82 -3.51 8.83
N ASP A 310 -19.72 -2.94 9.63
CA ASP A 310 -20.17 -1.57 9.48
C ASP A 310 -19.60 -0.73 10.62
N TRP A 311 -18.97 0.37 10.27
CA TRP A 311 -18.39 1.34 11.18
C TRP A 311 -19.16 2.65 11.11
N VAL A 312 -19.40 3.22 12.28
CA VAL A 312 -19.98 4.53 12.44
C VAL A 312 -19.12 5.30 13.43
N MET A 313 -18.56 6.42 13.01
CA MET A 313 -17.74 7.29 13.82
C MET A 313 -18.44 8.64 13.92
N ASP A 314 -18.70 9.10 15.15
CA ASP A 314 -19.09 10.46 15.44
C ASP A 314 -18.00 11.17 16.27
N ARG A 315 -18.29 12.35 16.81
CA ARG A 315 -17.30 13.18 17.53
C ARG A 315 -16.82 12.60 18.86
N GLN A 316 -17.52 11.60 19.41
CA GLN A 316 -17.23 11.07 20.74
C GLN A 316 -17.02 9.55 20.70
N LEU A 317 -17.75 8.86 19.84
CA LEU A 317 -17.89 7.42 19.88
C LEU A 317 -17.64 6.80 18.50
N VAL A 318 -17.08 5.59 18.55
CA VAL A 318 -17.00 4.68 17.43
C VAL A 318 -17.94 3.51 17.73
N SER A 319 -18.81 3.21 16.77
CA SER A 319 -19.73 2.06 16.83
C SER A 319 -19.43 1.10 15.69
N VAL A 320 -19.33 -0.18 16.04
CA VAL A 320 -19.01 -1.26 15.09
C VAL A 320 -20.04 -2.36 15.21
N VAL A 321 -20.50 -2.88 14.07
CA VAL A 321 -21.37 -4.06 14.02
C VAL A 321 -20.89 -5.03 12.95
N VAL A 322 -20.73 -6.29 13.32
CA VAL A 322 -20.57 -7.39 12.37
C VAL A 322 -21.94 -7.72 11.79
N ARG A 323 -22.12 -7.67 10.47
CA ARG A 323 -23.40 -8.02 9.85
C ARG A 323 -23.74 -9.48 10.08
N LYS A 324 -25.01 -9.80 10.33
CA LYS A 324 -25.50 -11.18 10.30
C LYS A 324 -25.37 -11.70 8.88
N GLN A 325 -24.70 -12.84 8.68
CA GLN A 325 -24.70 -13.50 7.39
C GLN A 325 -26.08 -14.11 7.12
N THR A 326 -26.66 -13.82 5.96
CA THR A 326 -27.79 -14.58 5.41
C THR A 326 -27.22 -15.86 4.79
N LYS A 327 -27.89 -17.01 5.00
CA LYS A 327 -27.44 -18.36 4.63
C LYS A 327 -27.20 -18.61 3.12
N ASP A 328 -27.23 -17.60 2.25
CA ASP A 328 -27.15 -17.78 0.80
C ASP A 328 -25.82 -17.30 0.21
N HIS A 329 -25.22 -18.26 -0.51
CA HIS A 329 -24.08 -18.20 -1.44
C HIS A 329 -22.66 -18.02 -0.87
N GLY A 330 -21.97 -19.15 -0.76
CA GLY A 330 -20.51 -19.25 -0.61
C GLY A 330 -20.08 -19.47 0.83
N SER A 331 -19.42 -20.60 1.10
CA SER A 331 -18.88 -20.98 2.40
C SER A 331 -17.66 -20.14 2.79
N GLU A 332 -17.81 -18.82 2.95
CA GLU A 332 -16.77 -18.01 3.57
C GLU A 332 -16.73 -18.31 5.06
N GLN A 333 -15.71 -19.07 5.48
CA GLN A 333 -15.50 -19.41 6.88
C GLN A 333 -15.21 -18.13 7.68
N THR A 334 -16.17 -17.70 8.49
CA THR A 334 -16.01 -16.50 9.32
C THR A 334 -15.10 -16.76 10.50
N CYS A 335 -14.14 -15.87 10.74
CA CYS A 335 -13.32 -15.90 11.96
C CYS A 335 -13.99 -15.09 13.08
N PRO A 336 -14.07 -15.60 14.33
CA PRO A 336 -14.45 -14.78 15.48
C PRO A 336 -13.45 -13.64 15.70
N LEU A 337 -13.96 -12.41 15.86
CA LEU A 337 -13.15 -11.19 15.97
C LEU A 337 -13.32 -10.52 17.34
N GLU A 338 -12.27 -9.83 17.77
CA GLU A 338 -12.29 -8.91 18.90
C GLU A 338 -11.62 -7.57 18.53
N ILE A 339 -12.08 -6.49 19.15
CA ILE A 339 -11.39 -5.20 19.16
C ILE A 339 -10.53 -5.13 20.40
N VAL A 340 -9.28 -4.68 20.25
CA VAL A 340 -8.38 -4.33 21.35
C VAL A 340 -8.10 -2.84 21.30
N LEU A 341 -8.52 -2.11 22.32
CA LEU A 341 -8.31 -0.66 22.42
C LEU A 341 -6.89 -0.35 22.90
N GLN A 342 -6.19 0.55 22.23
CA GLN A 342 -4.77 0.80 22.49
C GLN A 342 -4.51 1.44 23.85
N SER A 343 -5.37 2.38 24.29
CA SER A 343 -5.12 3.13 25.53
C SER A 343 -5.49 2.36 26.80
N SER A 344 -6.57 1.58 26.79
CA SER A 344 -7.03 0.82 27.96
C SER A 344 -6.59 -0.64 27.96
N GLY A 345 -6.22 -1.21 26.80
CA GLY A 345 -6.02 -2.65 26.63
C GLY A 345 -7.33 -3.46 26.69
N GLU A 346 -8.49 -2.78 26.75
CA GLU A 346 -9.80 -3.41 26.80
C GLU A 346 -10.05 -4.24 25.54
N ARG A 347 -10.63 -5.43 25.74
CA ARG A 347 -10.97 -6.38 24.68
C ARG A 347 -12.48 -6.48 24.54
N ILE A 348 -12.98 -6.23 23.34
CA ILE A 348 -14.40 -6.19 23.04
C ILE A 348 -14.69 -7.23 21.95
N VAL A 349 -15.41 -8.29 22.31
CA VAL A 349 -15.79 -9.35 21.36
C VAL A 349 -16.84 -8.83 20.38
N LEU A 350 -16.67 -9.12 19.08
CA LEU A 350 -17.57 -8.71 18.01
C LEU A 350 -18.55 -9.82 17.65
N ASN A 351 -19.69 -9.86 18.34
CA ASN A 351 -20.76 -10.82 18.02
C ASN A 351 -21.60 -10.37 16.81
N PRO A 352 -21.92 -11.26 15.86
CA PRO A 352 -22.77 -10.93 14.70
C PRO A 352 -24.13 -10.32 15.09
N GLY A 353 -24.42 -9.15 14.54
CA GLY A 353 -25.65 -8.39 14.75
C GLY A 353 -25.69 -7.57 16.05
N GLN A 354 -24.66 -7.65 16.89
CA GLN A 354 -24.53 -6.81 18.08
C GLN A 354 -23.68 -5.58 17.75
N THR A 355 -24.19 -4.40 18.06
CA THR A 355 -23.41 -3.17 18.00
C THR A 355 -22.56 -3.06 19.26
N VAL A 356 -21.26 -2.83 19.07
CA VAL A 356 -20.34 -2.42 20.13
C VAL A 356 -20.00 -0.95 19.96
N THR A 357 -19.81 -0.24 21.07
CA THR A 357 -19.50 1.20 21.06
C THR A 357 -18.38 1.49 22.04
N PHE A 358 -17.41 2.31 21.63
CA PHE A 358 -16.27 2.69 22.46
C PHE A 358 -15.83 4.14 22.18
N PRO A 359 -15.11 4.78 23.12
CA PRO A 359 -14.61 6.14 22.93
C PRO A 359 -13.65 6.25 21.76
N TRP A 360 -13.60 7.43 21.15
CA TRP A 360 -12.68 7.75 20.05
C TRP A 360 -11.20 7.59 20.47
N GLN A 361 -10.57 6.49 20.03
CA GLN A 361 -9.17 6.17 20.30
C GLN A 361 -8.62 5.15 19.28
N PRO A 362 -7.29 5.03 19.14
CA PRO A 362 -6.67 3.98 18.34
C PRO A 362 -6.90 2.57 18.90
N GLY A 363 -6.85 1.57 18.04
CA GLY A 363 -6.99 0.17 18.41
C GLY A 363 -6.72 -0.77 17.25
N LYS A 364 -7.09 -2.04 17.44
CA LYS A 364 -6.97 -3.06 16.40
C LYS A 364 -8.10 -4.08 16.45
N ILE A 365 -8.46 -4.58 15.27
CA ILE A 365 -9.31 -5.75 15.10
C ILE A 365 -8.40 -6.96 14.88
N GLN A 366 -8.61 -8.02 15.63
CA GLN A 366 -7.83 -9.26 15.51
C GLN A 366 -8.74 -10.47 15.75
N LYS A 367 -8.22 -11.67 15.47
CA LYS A 367 -8.88 -12.92 15.86
C LYS A 367 -9.01 -13.01 17.39
N GLN A 368 -10.11 -13.58 17.85
CA GLN A 368 -10.32 -13.83 19.27
C GLN A 368 -9.28 -14.82 19.82
N SER A 369 -8.68 -14.51 20.98
CA SER A 369 -7.51 -15.23 21.52
C SER A 369 -7.75 -16.69 21.96
N THR A 370 -8.95 -17.24 21.79
CA THR A 370 -9.28 -18.65 22.08
C THR A 370 -8.99 -19.59 20.90
N THR A 371 -8.70 -19.07 19.71
CA THR A 371 -8.20 -19.87 18.59
C THR A 371 -6.68 -19.86 18.62
N SER A 372 -6.07 -21.00 18.94
CA SER A 372 -4.65 -21.23 18.78
C SER A 372 -4.26 -20.89 17.32
N TYR A 373 -3.26 -20.02 17.17
CA TYR A 373 -2.68 -19.49 15.93
C TYR A 373 -3.38 -18.25 15.31
N CYS A 374 -2.78 -17.07 15.55
CA CYS A 374 -3.12 -15.81 14.88
C CYS A 374 -2.71 -15.77 13.39
N TRP A 375 -1.85 -16.70 12.98
CA TRP A 375 -1.42 -16.96 11.60
C TRP A 375 -2.05 -18.27 11.15
N PRO A 376 -2.51 -18.43 9.90
CA PRO A 376 -3.15 -19.69 9.48
C PRO A 376 -2.08 -20.79 9.37
N LEU A 377 -1.78 -21.47 10.48
CA LEU A 377 -1.01 -22.72 10.47
C LEU A 377 -1.95 -23.91 10.39
#